data_AF-A0A917KF87-F1
#
_entry.id   AF-A0A917KF87-F1
#
_cell.length_a   1.000
_cell.length_b   1.000
_cell.length_c   1.000
_cell.angle_alpha   90.00
_cell.angle_beta   90.00
_cell.angle_gamma   90.00
#
_symmetry.space_group_name_H-M   'P 1'
#
loop_
_entity.id
_entity.type
_entity.pdbx_description
1 polymer ?
#
loop_
_entity_poly.entity_id
_entity_poly.type
_entity_poly.pdbx_seq_one_letter_code
_entity_poly.pdbx_strand_id
1 'polypeptide(L)'
;MVLQPTSPLRTAEDIDGCVRLCIERGGPACVSVTAVKQHPAWMFTLREGRLQPLLADGDTATRRQDLPPLWTLNGAVYVADVKWLLMSRTFLTRDTIAYPMPEERSVDIDDELDWFLAEALLQQK
;
A
#
# COMPACT_ATOMS: atom_id res chain seq x y z
N MET A 1 -3.37 16.98 0.86
CA MET A 1 -2.92 15.79 1.60
C MET A 1 -4.12 15.12 2.24
N VAL A 2 -4.19 13.81 2.23
CA VAL A 2 -5.23 12.99 2.87
C VAL A 2 -4.52 11.97 3.77
N LEU A 3 -5.03 11.83 4.99
CA LEU A 3 -4.55 10.90 6.01
C LEU A 3 -5.75 10.10 6.49
N GLN A 4 -5.77 8.80 6.25
CA GLN A 4 -6.90 7.98 6.67
C GLN A 4 -6.82 7.69 8.18
N PRO A 5 -7.95 7.82 8.92
CA PRO A 5 -7.97 7.58 10.35
C PRO A 5 -7.83 6.08 10.71
N THR A 6 -8.02 5.19 9.73
CA THR A 6 -7.88 3.73 9.85
C THR A 6 -6.43 3.25 9.90
N SER A 7 -5.45 4.15 9.73
CA SER A 7 -4.01 3.82 9.80
C SER A 7 -3.33 4.45 11.04
N PRO A 8 -3.62 3.98 12.27
CA PRO A 8 -3.16 4.64 13.50
C PRO A 8 -1.66 4.50 13.77
N LEU A 9 -0.98 3.53 13.13
CA LEU A 9 0.44 3.24 13.34
C LEU A 9 1.38 4.14 12.52
N ARG A 10 0.83 4.90 11.57
CA ARG A 10 1.52 5.92 10.79
C ARG A 10 2.09 7.00 11.71
N THR A 11 3.35 7.33 11.52
CA THR A 11 4.06 8.34 12.30
C THR A 11 4.13 9.68 11.59
N ALA A 12 4.53 10.74 12.30
CA ALA A 12 4.84 12.04 11.68
C ALA A 12 5.97 11.91 10.64
N GLU A 13 6.97 11.08 10.91
CA GLU A 13 8.08 10.82 9.99
C GLU A 13 7.60 10.21 8.66
N ASP A 14 6.57 9.36 8.68
CA ASP A 14 5.98 8.81 7.45
C ASP A 14 5.28 9.91 6.62
N ILE A 15 4.65 10.90 7.28
CA ILE A 15 4.05 12.06 6.60
C ILE A 15 5.14 12.90 5.93
N ASP A 16 6.13 13.30 6.73
CA ASP A 16 7.21 14.17 6.29
C ASP A 16 8.04 13.49 5.19
N GLY A 17 8.22 12.16 5.30
CA GLY A 17 8.83 11.31 4.28
C GLY A 17 8.11 11.37 2.95
N CYS A 18 6.79 11.17 2.93
CA CYS A 18 5.97 11.29 1.72
C CYS A 18 6.05 12.69 1.08
N VAL A 19 5.92 13.75 1.89
CA VAL A 19 5.98 15.14 1.40
C VAL A 19 7.35 15.44 0.81
N ARG A 20 8.42 15.14 1.54
CA ARG A 20 9.80 15.35 1.12
C ARG A 20 10.11 14.58 -0.16
N LEU A 21 9.76 13.29 -0.22
CA LEU A 21 10.01 12.46 -1.39
C LEU A 21 9.25 12.97 -2.62
N CYS A 22 8.01 13.44 -2.45
CA CYS A 22 7.23 14.06 -3.53
C CYS A 22 7.95 15.28 -4.12
N ILE A 23 8.48 16.16 -3.26
CA ILE A 23 9.21 17.37 -3.65
C ILE A 23 10.55 17.02 -4.31
N GLU A 24 11.36 16.16 -3.67
CA GLU A 24 12.70 15.77 -4.15
C GLU A 24 12.65 15.09 -5.52
N ARG A 25 11.60 14.31 -5.79
CA ARG A 25 11.40 13.62 -7.07
C ARG A 25 10.68 14.47 -8.11
N GLY A 26 10.21 15.67 -7.75
CA GLY A 26 9.40 16.52 -8.64
C GLY A 26 8.09 15.86 -9.06
N GLY A 27 7.56 14.94 -8.25
CA GLY A 27 6.35 14.20 -8.57
C GLY A 27 5.08 15.01 -8.25
N PRO A 28 4.01 14.87 -9.04
CA PRO A 28 2.76 15.57 -8.78
C PRO A 28 1.96 14.97 -7.62
N ALA A 29 2.27 13.73 -7.24
CA ALA A 29 1.66 13.03 -6.10
C ALA A 29 2.62 12.02 -5.50
N CYS A 30 2.42 11.73 -4.22
CA CYS A 30 3.09 10.64 -3.50
C CYS A 30 2.10 9.89 -2.63
N VAL A 31 2.17 8.56 -2.64
CA VAL A 31 1.32 7.69 -1.83
C VAL A 31 2.18 6.71 -1.04
N SER A 32 1.77 6.41 0.19
CA SER A 32 2.42 5.37 0.98
C SER A 32 2.03 3.98 0.47
N VAL A 33 3.01 3.09 0.47
CA VAL A 33 2.86 1.70 0.05
C VAL A 33 3.54 0.77 1.03
N THR A 34 3.10 -0.48 1.06
CA THR A 34 3.78 -1.56 1.79
C THR A 34 4.05 -2.74 0.87
N ALA A 35 5.04 -3.55 1.22
CA ALA A 35 5.36 -4.75 0.46
C ALA A 35 4.16 -5.71 0.50
N VAL A 36 3.83 -6.31 -0.64
CA VAL A 36 2.70 -7.24 -0.73
C VAL A 36 2.96 -8.48 0.13
N LYS A 37 2.08 -8.77 1.10
CA LYS A 37 2.16 -10.02 1.91
C LYS A 37 1.76 -11.25 1.12
N GLN A 38 0.77 -11.17 0.24
CA GLN A 38 0.29 -12.30 -0.57
C GLN A 38 0.49 -11.97 -2.05
N HIS A 39 1.43 -12.62 -2.72
CA HIS A 39 1.77 -12.27 -4.10
C HIS A 39 0.63 -12.67 -5.06
N PRO A 40 0.23 -11.84 -6.05
CA PRO A 40 -0.85 -12.14 -6.98
C PRO A 40 -0.65 -13.41 -7.82
N ALA A 41 0.59 -13.85 -8.02
CA ALA A 41 0.91 -15.15 -8.64
C ALA A 41 0.35 -16.36 -7.87
N TRP A 42 -0.03 -16.18 -6.60
CA TRP A 42 -0.70 -17.21 -5.78
C TRP A 42 -2.13 -16.81 -5.39
N MET A 43 -2.72 -15.83 -6.07
CA MET A 43 -4.12 -15.47 -5.90
C MET A 43 -4.98 -16.18 -6.95
N PHE A 44 -6.17 -16.60 -6.52
CA PHE A 44 -7.10 -17.36 -7.34
C PHE A 44 -8.52 -16.80 -7.16
N THR A 45 -9.31 -16.83 -8.22
CA THR A 45 -10.77 -16.70 -8.13
C THR A 45 -11.40 -18.07 -7.90
N LEU A 46 -12.53 -18.11 -7.22
CA LEU A 46 -13.29 -19.35 -6.99
C LEU A 46 -14.49 -19.38 -7.94
N ARG A 47 -14.52 -20.35 -8.86
CA ARG A 47 -15.66 -20.57 -9.76
C ARG A 47 -16.08 -22.04 -9.71
N GLU A 48 -17.34 -22.29 -9.38
CA GLU A 48 -17.91 -23.65 -9.30
C GLU A 48 -17.09 -24.60 -8.41
N GLY A 49 -16.57 -24.08 -7.28
CA GLY A 49 -15.73 -24.84 -6.36
C GLY A 49 -14.31 -25.12 -6.84
N ARG A 50 -13.87 -24.53 -7.97
CA ARG A 50 -12.53 -24.66 -8.52
C ARG A 50 -11.78 -23.34 -8.48
N LEU A 51 -10.48 -23.44 -8.19
CA LEU A 51 -9.56 -22.30 -8.24
C LEU A 51 -9.20 -21.99 -9.70
N GLN A 52 -9.28 -20.72 -10.07
CA GLN A 52 -8.79 -20.19 -11.34
C GLN A 52 -7.72 -19.13 -11.03
N PRO A 53 -6.49 -19.25 -11.54
CA PRO A 53 -5.43 -18.27 -11.30
C PRO A 53 -5.90 -16.86 -11.64
N LEU A 54 -5.54 -15.88 -10.80
CA LEU A 54 -5.84 -14.47 -11.04
C LEU A 54 -5.05 -13.93 -12.25
N LEU A 55 -3.80 -14.38 -12.41
CA LEU A 55 -2.93 -14.01 -13.53
C LEU A 55 -2.96 -15.10 -14.61
N ALA A 56 -3.07 -14.68 -15.87
CA ALA A 56 -3.25 -15.57 -17.02
C ALA A 56 -2.01 -16.39 -17.39
N ASP A 57 -0.82 -15.89 -17.04
CA ASP A 57 0.47 -16.50 -17.43
C ASP A 57 0.94 -17.44 -16.32
N GLY A 58 0.63 -18.72 -16.53
CA GLY A 58 0.73 -19.82 -15.57
C GLY A 58 2.14 -20.34 -15.28
N ASP A 59 3.08 -19.45 -14.95
CA ASP A 59 4.23 -19.85 -14.13
C ASP A 59 3.90 -19.50 -12.68
N THR A 60 3.26 -20.43 -11.98
CA THR A 60 3.19 -20.36 -10.51
C THR A 60 4.61 -20.51 -9.99
N ALA A 61 5.31 -19.40 -9.81
CA ALA A 61 6.61 -19.40 -9.16
C ALA A 61 6.49 -20.19 -7.86
N THR A 62 7.35 -21.19 -7.69
CA THR A 62 7.29 -22.09 -6.53
C THR A 62 7.79 -21.42 -5.25
N ARG A 63 8.52 -20.31 -5.39
CA ARG A 63 9.28 -19.67 -4.31
C ARG A 63 9.08 -18.16 -4.35
N ARG A 64 8.84 -17.58 -3.17
CA ARG A 64 8.57 -16.14 -3.01
C ARG A 64 9.75 -15.27 -3.42
N GLN A 65 10.95 -15.73 -3.09
CA GLN A 65 12.19 -15.01 -3.32
C GLN A 65 12.55 -14.88 -4.81
N ASP A 66 11.94 -15.69 -5.67
CA ASP A 66 12.17 -15.64 -7.12
C ASP A 66 11.17 -14.67 -7.81
N LEU A 67 10.15 -14.20 -7.08
CA LEU A 67 9.14 -13.30 -7.61
C LEU A 67 9.61 -11.84 -7.52
N PRO A 68 9.19 -10.99 -8.49
CA PRO A 68 9.48 -9.57 -8.42
C PRO A 68 8.84 -8.96 -7.15
N PRO A 69 9.50 -7.97 -6.52
CA PRO A 69 8.90 -7.27 -5.40
C PRO A 69 7.68 -6.48 -5.89
N LEU A 70 6.55 -6.67 -5.21
CA LEU A 70 5.33 -5.94 -5.47
C LEU A 70 4.91 -5.14 -4.24
N TRP A 71 4.21 -4.05 -4.50
CA TRP A 71 3.77 -3.08 -3.51
C TRP A 71 2.26 -2.89 -3.61
N THR A 72 1.63 -2.67 -2.46
CA THR A 72 0.22 -2.29 -2.36
C THR A 72 0.09 -0.98 -1.62
N LEU A 73 -0.96 -0.21 -1.92
CA LEU A 73 -1.33 0.94 -1.10
C LEU A 73 -1.69 0.46 0.31
N ASN A 74 -1.34 1.25 1.31
CA ASN A 74 -1.66 0.96 2.71
C ASN A 74 -2.58 2.00 3.36
N GLY A 75 -3.16 2.92 2.57
CA GLY A 75 -4.13 3.90 3.07
C GLY A 75 -3.57 5.08 3.89
N ALA A 76 -2.33 4.96 4.41
CA ALA A 76 -1.84 5.84 5.45
C ALA A 76 -1.63 7.31 5.02
N VAL A 77 -0.97 7.55 3.88
CA VAL A 77 -0.59 8.89 3.42
C VAL A 77 -0.81 9.06 1.93
N TYR A 78 -1.55 10.11 1.57
CA TYR A 78 -1.68 10.58 0.19
C TYR A 78 -1.34 12.08 0.10
N VAL A 79 -0.29 12.40 -0.65
CA VAL A 79 0.15 13.76 -0.97
C VAL A 79 -0.08 13.99 -2.46
N ALA A 80 -0.59 15.16 -2.82
CA ALA A 80 -0.74 15.56 -4.22
C ALA A 80 -0.75 17.07 -4.34
N ASP A 81 -0.24 17.58 -5.47
CA ASP A 81 -0.54 18.92 -5.94
C ASP A 81 -2.04 19.06 -6.19
N VAL A 82 -2.63 20.15 -5.71
CA VAL A 82 -4.08 20.35 -5.76
C VAL A 82 -4.58 20.51 -7.19
N LYS A 83 -3.86 21.25 -8.05
CA LYS A 83 -4.29 21.46 -9.43
C LYS A 83 -4.22 20.15 -10.22
N TRP A 84 -3.14 19.41 -10.02
CA TRP A 84 -2.96 18.10 -10.62
C TRP A 84 -4.06 17.14 -10.18
N LEU A 85 -4.37 17.05 -8.88
CA LEU A 85 -5.41 16.15 -8.35
C LEU A 85 -6.81 16.49 -8.91
N LEU A 86 -7.14 17.77 -9.04
CA LEU A 86 -8.42 18.21 -9.62
C LEU A 86 -8.55 17.82 -11.09
N MET A 87 -7.42 17.78 -11.83
CA MET A 87 -7.38 17.40 -13.23
C MET A 87 -7.38 15.87 -13.42
N SER A 88 -6.53 15.16 -12.68
CA SER A 88 -6.38 13.70 -12.78
C SER A 88 -7.56 12.95 -12.17
N ARG A 89 -8.22 13.54 -11.16
CA ARG A 89 -9.28 12.91 -10.34
C ARG A 89 -8.86 11.60 -9.67
N THR A 90 -7.55 11.40 -9.49
CA THR A 90 -6.97 10.21 -8.87
C THR A 90 -5.63 10.56 -8.24
N PHE A 91 -5.26 9.86 -7.17
CA PHE A 91 -3.89 9.91 -6.64
C PHE A 91 -2.93 9.00 -7.41
N LEU A 92 -3.46 8.11 -8.27
CA LEU A 92 -2.72 7.03 -8.89
C LEU A 92 -2.63 7.24 -10.41
N THR A 93 -1.42 7.53 -10.86
CA THR A 93 -1.02 7.60 -12.25
C THR A 93 0.38 7.02 -12.41
N ARG A 94 0.92 7.04 -13.62
CA ARG A 94 2.32 6.66 -13.86
C ARG A 94 3.33 7.62 -13.23
N ASP A 95 2.91 8.84 -12.91
CA ASP A 95 3.77 9.87 -12.33
C ASP A 95 3.74 9.86 -10.78
N THR A 96 2.90 9.01 -10.18
CA THR A 96 2.74 8.94 -8.72
C THR A 96 3.97 8.29 -8.09
N ILE A 97 4.55 8.98 -7.12
CA ILE A 97 5.70 8.51 -6.36
C ILE A 97 5.23 7.57 -5.23
N ALA A 98 5.90 6.44 -5.07
CA ALA A 98 5.62 5.50 -3.98
C ALA A 98 6.57 5.76 -2.81
N TYR A 99 6.03 5.89 -1.60
CA TYR A 99 6.79 5.94 -0.35
C TYR A 99 6.66 4.61 0.41
N PRO A 100 7.72 3.79 0.46
CA PRO A 100 7.72 2.53 1.20
C PRO A 100 7.57 2.75 2.71
N MET A 101 6.55 2.12 3.29
CA MET A 101 6.38 1.99 4.74
C MET A 101 6.58 0.53 5.15
N PRO A 102 7.10 0.29 6.36
CA PRO A 102 7.25 -1.06 6.88
C PRO A 102 5.88 -1.65 7.26
N GLU A 103 5.81 -2.97 7.31
CA GLU A 103 4.56 -3.72 7.52
C GLU A 103 3.91 -3.37 8.86
N GLU A 104 4.71 -3.23 9.92
CA GLU A 104 4.24 -2.98 11.28
C GLU A 104 3.67 -1.57 11.44
N ARG A 105 3.88 -0.67 10.46
CA ARG A 105 3.25 0.67 10.41
C ARG A 105 2.15 0.78 9.35
N SER A 106 1.86 -0.31 8.65
CA SER A 106 0.94 -0.35 7.51
C SER A 106 -0.35 -1.13 7.79
N VAL A 107 -0.72 -1.29 9.07
CA VAL A 107 -2.02 -1.86 9.47
C VAL A 107 -3.11 -0.84 9.16
N ASP A 108 -4.09 -1.27 8.37
CA ASP A 108 -5.32 -0.55 8.08
C ASP A 108 -6.46 -1.26 8.81
N ILE A 109 -7.27 -0.52 9.58
CA ILE A 109 -8.33 -1.11 10.41
C ILE A 109 -9.61 -1.22 9.60
N ASP A 110 -9.87 -2.41 9.06
CA ASP A 110 -11.13 -2.77 8.42
C ASP A 110 -12.06 -3.54 9.37
N ASP A 111 -11.48 -4.34 10.29
CA ASP A 111 -12.23 -5.16 11.24
C ASP A 111 -11.63 -5.21 12.67
N GLU A 112 -12.26 -6.02 13.52
CA GLU A 112 -11.89 -6.18 14.93
C GLU A 112 -10.53 -6.89 15.11
N LEU A 113 -10.13 -7.74 14.17
CA LEU A 113 -8.82 -8.40 14.21
C LEU A 113 -7.72 -7.39 13.89
N ASP A 114 -7.94 -6.50 12.92
CA ASP A 114 -7.01 -5.41 12.62
C ASP A 114 -6.86 -4.47 13.81
N TRP A 115 -7.96 -4.17 14.51
CA TRP A 115 -7.95 -3.39 15.75
C TRP A 115 -7.06 -4.03 16.82
N PHE A 116 -7.25 -5.32 17.09
CA PHE A 116 -6.45 -6.05 18.09
C PHE A 116 -4.96 -6.05 17.72
N LEU A 117 -4.63 -6.26 16.44
CA LEU A 117 -3.26 -6.19 15.96
C LEU A 117 -2.65 -4.80 16.15
N ALA A 118 -3.39 -3.74 15.81
CA ALA A 118 -2.94 -2.37 15.99
C ALA A 118 -2.68 -2.02 17.47
N GLU A 119 -3.57 -2.43 18.39
CA GLU A 119 -3.36 -2.26 19.83
C GLU A 119 -2.10 -2.99 20.31
N ALA A 120 -1.91 -4.25 19.91
CA ALA A 120 -0.74 -5.03 20.30
C ALA A 120 0.58 -4.40 19.82
N LEU A 121 0.59 -3.85 18.61
CA LEU A 121 1.76 -3.15 18.06
C LEU A 121 2.03 -1.80 18.74
N LEU A 122 0.98 -1.07 19.13
CA LEU A 122 1.13 0.18 19.89
C LEU A 122 1.74 -0.06 21.28
N GLN A 123 1.40 -1.17 21.94
CA GLN A 123 1.92 -1.52 23.27
C GLN A 123 3.40 -1.95 23.27
N GLN A 124 3.97 -2.28 22.12
CA GLN A 124 5.39 -2.64 21.99
C GLN A 124 6.32 -1.44 21.79
N LYS A 125 5.76 -0.22 21.66
CA LYS A 125 6.52 1.03 21.61
C LYS A 125 6.68 1.63 22.99
#